data_AF-A0A7X9WPN0-F1
#
_entry.id   AF-A0A7X9WPN0-F1
#
_cell.length_a   1.000
_cell.length_b   1.000
_cell.length_c   1.000
_cell.angle_alpha   90.00
_cell.angle_beta   90.00
_cell.angle_gamma   90.00
#
_symmetry.space_group_name_H-M   'P 1'
#
loop_
_entity.id
_entity.type
_entity.pdbx_description
1 polymer ?
#
loop_
_entity_poly.entity_id
_entity_poly.type
_entity_poly.pdbx_seq_one_letter_code
_entity_poly.pdbx_strand_id
1 'polypeptide(L)' 'MTLLSVQLSRAMSRGRATPAPPQTRADLLVTLLRKRAAAHNAGAENLESLLRDQIRWALPIVREPVPAND' A
#
# COMPACT_ATOMS: atom_id res chain seq x y z
N MET A 1 27.27 4.08 -21.44
CA MET A 1 26.01 3.75 -20.76
C MET A 1 25.03 4.89 -20.95
N THR A 2 23.77 4.61 -21.32
CA THR A 2 22.78 5.66 -21.63
C THR A 2 22.14 6.18 -20.35
N LEU A 3 21.75 7.46 -20.32
CA LEU A 3 21.09 8.11 -19.17
C LEU A 3 19.85 7.35 -18.66
N LEU A 4 19.09 6.76 -19.58
CA LEU A 4 17.91 5.92 -19.29
C LEU A 4 18.27 4.66 -18.47
N SER A 5 19.39 3.99 -18.79
CA SER A 5 19.84 2.80 -18.05
C SER A 5 20.23 3.10 -16.60
N VAL A 6 20.79 4.29 -16.35
CA VAL A 6 21.15 4.77 -15.00
C VAL A 6 19.89 5.12 -14.20
N GLN A 7 18.92 5.79 -14.81
CA GLN A 7 17.65 6.13 -14.17
C GLN A 7 16.84 4.87 -13.81
N LEU A 8 16.78 3.90 -14.73
CA LEU A 8 16.11 2.63 -14.50
C LEU A 8 16.77 1.84 -13.36
N SER A 9 18.09 1.71 -13.38
CA SER A 9 18.85 1.03 -12.33
C SER A 9 18.61 1.69 -10.96
N ARG A 10 18.60 3.02 -10.92
CA ARG A 10 18.35 3.79 -9.70
C ARG A 10 16.90 3.66 -9.21
N ALA A 11 15.93 3.56 -10.11
CA ALA A 11 14.54 3.26 -9.77
C ALA A 11 14.37 1.85 -9.19
N MET A 12 15.03 0.85 -9.79
CA MET A 12 15.03 -0.53 -9.27
C MET A 12 15.71 -0.64 -7.90
N SER A 13 16.84 0.04 -7.68
CA SER A 13 17.50 0.08 -6.37
C SER A 13 16.62 0.72 -5.30
N ARG A 14 15.87 1.78 -5.62
CA ARG A 14 14.88 2.36 -4.70
C ARG A 14 13.71 1.42 -4.43
N GLY A 15 13.25 0.67 -5.42
CA GLY A 15 12.21 -0.35 -5.27
C GLY A 15 12.61 -1.52 -4.37
N ARG A 16 13.92 -1.80 -4.25
CA ARG A 16 14.50 -2.84 -3.36
C ARG A 16 14.90 -2.33 -1.98
N ALA A 17 14.93 -1.01 -1.77
CA ALA A 17 15.18 -0.47 -0.44
C ALA A 17 13.98 -0.79 0.44
N THR A 18 14.16 -1.61 1.47
CA THR A 18 13.10 -1.91 2.44
C THR A 18 12.76 -0.61 3.16
N PRO A 19 11.56 -0.03 2.95
CA PRO A 19 11.17 1.14 3.72
C PRO A 19 11.06 0.75 5.20
N ALA A 20 11.29 1.72 6.08
CA ALA A 20 11.06 1.53 7.51
C ALA A 20 9.62 0.98 7.72
N PRO A 21 9.43 0.00 8.62
CA PRO A 21 8.10 -0.54 8.86
C PRO A 21 7.15 0.56 9.37
N PRO A 22 5.88 0.55 8.94
CA PRO A 22 4.91 1.53 9.41
C PRO A 22 4.70 1.39 10.93
N GLN A 23 4.72 2.52 11.64
CA GLN A 23 4.60 2.53 13.11
C GLN A 23 3.15 2.41 13.57
N THR A 24 2.21 2.85 12.75
CA THR A 24 0.77 2.78 13.06
C THR A 24 -0.02 2.09 11.95
N ARG A 25 -1.23 1.64 12.28
CA ARG A 25 -2.19 1.10 11.28
C ARG A 25 -2.56 2.16 10.24
N ALA A 26 -2.64 3.43 10.62
CA ALA A 26 -2.88 4.53 9.70
C ALA A 26 -1.74 4.67 8.68
N ASP A 27 -0.49 4.57 9.12
CA ASP A 27 0.69 4.61 8.23
C ASP A 27 0.72 3.43 7.25
N LEU A 28 0.32 2.25 7.73
CA LEU A 28 0.17 1.07 6.89
C LEU A 28 -0.89 1.30 5.80
N LEU A 29 -2.07 1.82 6.17
CA LEU A 29 -3.14 2.13 5.22
C LEU A 29 -2.70 3.16 4.18
N VAL A 30 -2.01 4.23 4.58
CA VAL A 30 -1.45 5.23 3.64
C VAL A 30 -0.49 4.56 2.66
N THR A 31 0.38 3.66 3.15
CA THR A 31 1.33 2.94 2.31
C THR A 31 0.63 2.03 1.30
N LEU A 32 -0.38 1.27 1.73
CA LEU A 32 -1.16 0.39 0.85
C LEU A 32 -1.94 1.17 -0.20
N LEU A 33 -2.54 2.30 0.17
CA LEU A 33 -3.27 3.19 -0.75
C LEU A 33 -2.36 3.78 -1.82
N ARG A 34 -1.14 4.22 -1.45
CA ARG A 34 -0.14 4.71 -2.41
C ARG A 34 0.29 3.60 -3.38
N LYS A 35 0.53 2.38 -2.88
CA LYS A 35 0.86 1.22 -3.72
C LYS A 35 -0.28 0.90 -4.70
N ARG A 36 -1.54 0.99 -4.26
CA ARG A 36 -2.71 0.75 -5.11
C ARG A 36 -2.82 1.79 -6.21
N ALA A 37 -2.61 3.07 -5.90
CA ALA A 37 -2.60 4.13 -6.91
C ALA A 37 -1.50 3.90 -7.96
N ALA A 38 -0.30 3.49 -7.53
CA ALA A 38 0.78 3.13 -8.45
C ALA A 38 0.44 1.91 -9.33
N ALA A 39 -0.18 0.87 -8.76
CA ALA A 39 -0.61 -0.31 -9.50
C ALA A 39 -1.67 0.02 -10.56
N HIS A 40 -2.67 0.81 -10.19
CA HIS A 40 -3.69 1.32 -11.10
C HIS A 40 -3.08 2.11 -12.26
N ASN A 41 -2.19 3.07 -11.95
CA ASN A 41 -1.54 3.89 -12.97
C ASN A 41 -0.62 3.09 -13.91
N ALA A 42 -0.12 1.94 -13.45
CA ALA A 42 0.68 1.01 -14.24
C ALA A 42 -0.15 -0.03 -15.01
N GLY A 43 -1.48 -0.05 -14.86
CA GLY A 43 -2.36 -1.07 -15.44
C GLY A 43 -2.16 -2.47 -14.84
N ALA A 44 -1.62 -2.56 -13.62
CA ALA A 44 -1.31 -3.83 -12.96
C ALA A 44 -2.52 -4.38 -12.19
N GLU A 45 -3.56 -4.81 -12.90
CA GLU A 45 -4.88 -5.17 -12.35
C GLU A 45 -4.82 -6.25 -11.24
N ASN A 46 -4.04 -7.31 -11.44
CA ASN A 46 -3.87 -8.37 -10.43
C ASN A 46 -3.26 -7.83 -9.14
N LEU A 47 -2.25 -6.96 -9.25
CA LEU A 47 -1.63 -6.33 -8.10
C LEU A 47 -2.60 -5.38 -7.40
N GLU A 48 -3.38 -4.63 -8.18
CA GLU A 48 -4.41 -3.76 -7.63
C GLU A 48 -5.47 -4.54 -6.84
N SER A 49 -5.93 -5.69 -7.37
CA SER A 49 -6.90 -6.56 -6.69
C SER A 49 -6.36 -7.06 -5.35
N LEU A 50 -5.12 -7.56 -5.32
CA LEU A 50 -4.47 -8.00 -4.09
C LEU A 50 -4.35 -6.87 -3.05
N LEU A 51 -4.00 -5.67 -3.50
CA LEU A 51 -3.88 -4.50 -2.63
C LEU A 51 -5.25 -4.07 -2.08
N ARG A 52 -6.32 -4.16 -2.87
CA ARG A 52 -7.69 -3.89 -2.39
C ARG A 52 -8.08 -4.83 -1.26
N ASP A 53 -7.76 -6.10 -1.37
CA ASP A 53 -8.05 -7.07 -0.32
C ASP A 53 -7.20 -6.80 0.93
N GLN A 54 -5.90 -6.54 0.80
CA GLN A 54 -5.07 -6.14 1.94
C GLN A 54 -5.59 -4.88 2.65
N ILE A 55 -6.07 -3.88 1.88
CA ILE A 55 -6.68 -2.67 2.45
C ILE A 55 -7.95 -3.01 3.22
N ARG A 56 -8.83 -3.85 2.67
CA ARG A 56 -10.06 -4.29 3.37
C ARG A 56 -9.75 -4.94 4.71
N TRP A 57 -8.70 -5.76 4.77
CA TRP A 57 -8.25 -6.41 6.01
C TRP A 57 -7.63 -5.42 7.01
N ALA A 58 -7.03 -4.33 6.54
CA ALA A 58 -6.39 -3.32 7.38
C ALA A 58 -7.37 -2.26 7.91
N LEU A 59 -8.58 -2.15 7.34
CA LEU A 59 -9.58 -1.18 7.78
C LEU A 59 -10.16 -1.55 9.16
N PRO A 60 -10.38 -0.57 10.07
CA PRO A 60 -10.98 -0.83 11.36
C PRO A 60 -12.44 -1.27 11.20
N ILE A 61 -12.82 -2.36 11.87
CA ILE A 61 -14.22 -2.73 12.05
C ILE A 61 -14.77 -1.80 13.14
N VAL A 62 -15.55 -0.79 12.74
CA VAL A 62 -16.35 -0.01 13.68
C VAL A 62 -17.52 -0.90 14.10
N ARG A 63 -17.52 -1.34 15.37
CA ARG A 63 -18.69 -2.01 15.96
C ARG A 63 -19.48 -0.93 16.70
N GLU A 64 -20.72 -0.72 16.29
CA GLU A 64 -21.67 0.08 17.06
C GLU A 64 -21.74 -0.50 18.48
N PRO A 65 -21.60 0.32 19.55
CA PRO A 65 -21.77 -0.18 20.90
C PRO A 65 -23.19 -0.71 21.06
N VAL A 66 -23.32 -1.99 21.43
CA VAL A 66 -24.61 -2.56 21.84
C VAL A 66 -25.03 -1.83 23.11
N PRO A 67 -26.21 -1.18 23.15
CA PRO A 67 -26.66 -0.49 24.34
C PRO A 67 -26.77 -1.49 25.50
N ALA A 68 -26.15 -1.17 26.62
CA ALA A 68 -26.33 -1.91 27.86
C ALA A 68 -27.79 -1.76 28.30
N ASN A 69 -28.56 -2.84 28.29
CA ASN A 69 -29.83 -2.89 29.00
C ASN A 69 -29.49 -3.07 30.49
N ASP A 70 -29.67 -2.01 31.27
CA ASP A 70 -29.83 -2.07 32.73
C ASP A 70 -31.27 -2.49 33.09
#